data_AF-A0A1X1H6J7-F1
#
_entry.id   AF-A0A1X1H6J7-F1
#
_cell.length_a   1.000
_cell.length_b   1.000
_cell.length_c   1.000
_cell.angle_alpha   90.00
_cell.angle_beta   90.00
_cell.angle_gamma   90.00
#
_symmetry.space_group_name_H-M   'P 1'
#
loop_
_entity.id
_entity.type
_entity.pdbx_description
1 polymer ?
#
loop_
_entity_poly.entity_id
_entity_poly.type
_entity_poly.pdbx_seq_one_letter_code
_entity_poly.pdbx_strand_id
1 'polypeptide(L)'
;MLSKEDYTEEIGLIKKQNYVEAELYPIVADIIKPTLKDSLSKRYVFGRQRSDLGQIYYGLSNFPDIVILDKTYENKSRKSIKIEEWKKLRGCVEVKNLNHLLITEEEIKSTISNSFEHITGEMGQLIGDLLWYKKVIYTNGIEWRFLSLDDKEEIDNTIVEVVNKRIETEEAGNSFDWWKNIKDLSFNYTDICLSKDCIQEWDEFVKKVTEIEW
;
A
#
# COMPACT_ATOMS: atom_id res chain seq x y z
N MET A 1 -4.37 -14.41 15.23
CA MET A 1 -4.07 -14.59 13.80
C MET A 1 -4.84 -15.82 13.33
N LEU A 2 -5.32 -15.85 12.09
CA LEU A 2 -5.96 -17.05 11.53
C LEU A 2 -5.04 -18.27 11.64
N SER A 3 -5.62 -19.47 11.78
CA SER A 3 -4.85 -20.72 11.67
C SER A 3 -4.51 -21.04 10.21
N LYS A 4 -3.57 -21.95 9.98
CA LYS A 4 -3.23 -22.42 8.63
C LYS A 4 -4.43 -23.07 7.97
N GLU A 5 -5.16 -23.89 8.73
CA GLU A 5 -6.31 -24.63 8.30
C GLU A 5 -7.43 -23.68 7.85
N ASP A 6 -7.80 -22.71 8.70
CA ASP A 6 -8.83 -21.72 8.38
C ASP A 6 -8.44 -20.89 7.16
N TYR A 7 -7.18 -20.45 7.06
CA TYR A 7 -6.70 -19.68 5.91
C TYR A 7 -6.78 -20.49 4.62
N THR A 8 -6.35 -21.75 4.65
CA THR A 8 -6.38 -22.63 3.48
C THR A 8 -7.81 -22.92 3.05
N GLU A 9 -8.72 -23.14 4.01
CA GLU A 9 -10.14 -23.35 3.75
C GLU A 9 -10.75 -22.12 3.08
N GLU A 10 -10.59 -20.92 3.66
CA GLU A 10 -11.15 -19.67 3.13
C GLU A 10 -10.62 -19.35 1.72
N ILE A 11 -9.32 -19.50 1.47
CA ILE A 11 -8.74 -19.35 0.12
C ILE A 11 -9.41 -20.31 -0.87
N GLY A 12 -9.66 -21.55 -0.44
CA GLY A 12 -10.38 -22.56 -1.22
C GLY A 12 -11.84 -22.19 -1.47
N LEU A 13 -12.52 -21.57 -0.50
CA LEU A 13 -13.91 -21.13 -0.61
C LEU A 13 -14.04 -19.92 -1.54
N ILE A 14 -13.18 -18.91 -1.42
CA ILE A 14 -13.14 -17.77 -2.35
C ILE A 14 -13.03 -18.26 -3.79
N LYS A 15 -12.12 -19.20 -4.04
CA LYS A 15 -11.93 -19.78 -5.38
C LYS A 15 -13.16 -20.49 -5.93
N LYS A 16 -13.97 -21.10 -5.06
CA LYS A 16 -15.15 -21.89 -5.47
C LYS A 16 -16.44 -21.09 -5.49
N GLN A 17 -16.59 -20.10 -4.62
CA GLN A 17 -17.86 -19.46 -4.31
C GLN A 17 -17.94 -18.02 -4.82
N ASN A 18 -16.89 -17.21 -4.63
CA ASN A 18 -16.86 -15.81 -5.05
C ASN A 18 -15.43 -15.35 -5.38
N TYR A 19 -14.99 -15.55 -6.62
CA TYR A 19 -13.62 -15.22 -7.04
C TYR A 19 -13.45 -13.72 -7.30
N VAL A 20 -13.37 -12.94 -6.23
CA VAL A 20 -13.15 -11.49 -6.29
C VAL A 20 -12.15 -11.06 -5.22
N GLU A 21 -11.35 -10.05 -5.55
CA GLU A 21 -10.29 -9.48 -4.69
C GLU A 21 -10.80 -9.09 -3.31
N ALA A 22 -12.01 -8.55 -3.23
CA ALA A 22 -12.57 -8.04 -1.99
C ALA A 22 -12.79 -9.10 -0.90
N GLU A 23 -12.90 -10.37 -1.29
CA GLU A 23 -13.00 -11.47 -0.32
C GLU A 23 -11.67 -11.71 0.41
N LEU A 24 -10.53 -11.30 -0.16
CA LEU A 24 -9.22 -11.44 0.48
C LEU A 24 -8.99 -10.40 1.58
N TYR A 25 -9.62 -9.22 1.50
CA TYR A 25 -9.38 -8.12 2.43
C TYR A 25 -9.55 -8.51 3.92
N PRO A 26 -10.64 -9.16 4.38
CA PRO A 26 -10.79 -9.54 5.77
C PRO A 26 -9.74 -10.57 6.22
N ILE A 27 -9.42 -11.54 5.37
CA ILE A 27 -8.42 -12.59 5.65
C ILE A 27 -7.04 -11.95 5.81
N VAL A 28 -6.64 -11.11 4.85
CA VAL A 28 -5.39 -10.36 4.88
C VAL A 28 -5.32 -9.48 6.13
N ALA A 29 -6.40 -8.78 6.43
CA ALA A 29 -6.50 -7.92 7.61
C ALA A 29 -6.36 -8.68 8.94
N ASP A 30 -6.78 -9.95 9.00
CA ASP A 30 -6.64 -10.80 10.19
C ASP A 30 -5.24 -11.40 10.33
N ILE A 31 -4.56 -11.68 9.23
CA ILE A 31 -3.15 -12.06 9.21
C ILE A 31 -2.27 -10.93 9.76
N ILE A 32 -2.49 -9.70 9.31
CA ILE A 32 -1.65 -8.56 9.75
C ILE A 32 -2.06 -8.01 11.11
N LYS A 33 -3.23 -8.37 11.64
CA LYS A 33 -3.75 -7.84 12.92
C LYS A 33 -2.75 -7.91 14.08
N PRO A 34 -1.96 -8.98 14.29
CA PRO A 34 -0.97 -9.04 15.37
C PRO A 34 0.18 -8.02 15.22
N THR A 35 0.47 -7.57 14.00
CA THR A 35 1.51 -6.57 13.72
C THR A 35 1.08 -5.15 14.14
N LEU A 36 -0.23 -4.95 14.33
CA LEU A 36 -0.80 -3.68 14.74
C LEU A 36 -0.69 -3.54 16.26
N LYS A 37 0.49 -3.13 16.72
CA LYS A 37 0.78 -2.80 18.14
C LYS A 37 -0.28 -1.83 18.69
N ASP A 38 -0.35 -1.69 20.01
CA ASP A 38 -1.39 -0.90 20.69
C ASP A 38 -1.51 0.57 20.26
N SER A 39 -0.53 1.12 19.55
CA SER A 39 -0.54 2.46 18.98
C SER A 39 -1.12 2.56 17.56
N LEU A 40 -1.43 1.43 16.91
CA LEU A 40 -1.80 1.38 15.49
C LEU A 40 -3.25 0.93 15.25
N SER A 41 -3.80 1.32 14.11
CA SER A 41 -5.12 0.89 13.65
C SER A 41 -5.13 0.70 12.14
N LYS A 42 -6.12 -0.05 11.63
CA LYS A 42 -6.35 -0.23 10.20
C LYS A 42 -7.68 0.36 9.76
N ARG A 43 -7.78 0.83 8.52
CA ARG A 43 -9.04 1.24 7.89
C ARG A 43 -9.12 0.70 6.47
N TYR A 44 -10.25 0.09 6.13
CA TYR A 44 -10.56 -0.26 4.76
C TYR A 44 -10.90 1.02 3.99
N VAL A 45 -10.21 1.23 2.88
CA VAL A 45 -10.34 2.42 2.04
C VAL A 45 -10.57 2.09 0.57
N PHE A 46 -10.57 0.80 0.21
CA PHE A 46 -11.10 0.31 -1.08
C PHE A 46 -12.53 0.83 -1.26
N GLY A 47 -12.82 1.47 -2.39
CA GLY A 47 -14.14 2.07 -2.68
C GLY A 47 -14.38 3.47 -2.12
N ARG A 48 -13.39 4.11 -1.47
CA ARG A 48 -13.49 5.55 -1.19
C ARG A 48 -13.56 6.35 -2.48
N GLN A 49 -14.37 7.40 -2.43
CA GLN A 49 -14.35 8.47 -3.42
C GLN A 49 -13.51 9.63 -2.90
N ARG A 50 -12.89 10.37 -3.82
CA ARG A 50 -12.13 11.55 -3.47
C ARG A 50 -13.05 12.64 -2.90
N SER A 51 -12.64 13.17 -1.76
CA SER A 51 -13.25 14.34 -1.11
C SER A 51 -12.25 14.94 -0.15
N ASP A 52 -12.46 16.20 0.26
CA ASP A 52 -11.65 16.87 1.28
C ASP A 52 -11.54 16.03 2.57
N LEU A 53 -12.59 15.27 2.90
CA LEU A 53 -12.58 14.33 4.02
C LEU A 53 -11.89 13.02 3.59
N GLY A 54 -10.79 12.68 4.26
CA GLY A 54 -9.97 11.51 3.90
C GLY A 54 -9.13 11.72 2.63
N GLN A 55 -8.93 12.97 2.21
CA GLN A 55 -8.04 13.36 1.10
C GLN A 55 -6.62 12.78 1.26
N ILE A 56 -6.18 12.56 2.50
CA ILE A 56 -4.86 11.98 2.83
C ILE A 56 -4.68 10.55 2.31
N TYR A 57 -5.76 9.81 2.07
CA TYR A 57 -5.68 8.41 1.61
C TYR A 57 -5.50 8.31 0.08
N TYR A 58 -5.65 9.41 -0.65
CA TYR A 58 -5.56 9.42 -2.11
C TYR A 58 -4.12 9.59 -2.61
N GLY A 59 -3.18 10.02 -1.76
CA GLY A 59 -1.74 10.01 -2.01
C GLY A 59 -1.28 10.47 -3.40
N LEU A 60 -0.30 9.76 -3.97
CA LEU A 60 0.18 9.96 -5.35
C LEU A 60 -0.66 9.20 -6.37
N SER A 61 -1.18 8.03 -6.02
CA SER A 61 -1.91 7.12 -6.91
C SER A 61 -3.40 7.00 -6.54
N ASN A 62 -3.99 5.81 -6.63
CA ASN A 62 -5.36 5.56 -6.16
C ASN A 62 -5.35 5.23 -4.67
N PHE A 63 -6.54 5.09 -4.07
CA PHE A 63 -6.63 4.55 -2.71
C PHE A 63 -6.12 3.09 -2.70
N PRO A 64 -5.27 2.70 -1.73
CA PRO A 64 -4.96 1.29 -1.51
C PRO A 64 -6.19 0.59 -0.93
N ASP A 65 -6.10 -0.70 -0.63
CA ASP A 65 -7.23 -1.42 -0.03
C ASP A 65 -7.41 -1.14 1.46
N ILE A 66 -6.28 -1.15 2.18
CA ILE A 66 -6.24 -0.96 3.63
C ILE A 66 -5.11 0.02 3.97
N VAL A 67 -5.41 0.99 4.83
CA VAL A 67 -4.38 1.89 5.40
C VAL A 67 -4.11 1.55 6.86
N ILE A 68 -2.84 1.67 7.26
CA ILE A 68 -2.37 1.55 8.63
C ILE A 68 -2.09 2.94 9.18
N LEU A 69 -2.62 3.23 10.36
CA LEU A 69 -2.66 4.56 10.95
C LEU A 69 -2.16 4.53 12.38
N ASP A 70 -1.47 5.59 12.79
CA ASP A 70 -1.35 5.93 14.20
C ASP A 70 -2.75 6.17 14.79
N LYS A 71 -3.05 5.63 15.98
CA LYS A 71 -4.37 5.77 16.63
C LYS A 71 -4.73 7.22 16.96
N THR A 72 -3.75 8.12 17.02
CA THR A 72 -3.98 9.56 17.19
C THR A 72 -4.30 10.28 15.88
N TYR A 73 -4.39 9.57 14.75
CA TYR A 73 -4.84 10.14 13.50
C TYR A 73 -6.32 10.53 13.57
N GLU A 74 -6.60 11.78 13.22
CA GLU A 74 -7.96 12.30 13.11
C GLU A 74 -8.27 12.68 11.65
N ASN A 75 -9.36 12.11 11.15
CA ASN A 75 -9.87 12.45 9.84
C ASN A 75 -10.60 13.80 9.91
N LYS A 76 -10.17 14.75 9.09
CA LYS A 76 -10.79 16.07 8.93
C LYS A 76 -10.72 16.50 7.48
N SER A 77 -11.64 17.38 7.11
CA SER A 77 -11.68 18.01 5.79
C SER A 77 -10.43 18.84 5.57
N ARG A 78 -9.72 18.64 4.47
CA ARG A 78 -8.51 19.40 4.11
C ARG A 78 -8.37 19.57 2.60
N LYS A 79 -7.88 20.72 2.19
CA LYS A 79 -7.44 21.03 0.81
C LYS A 79 -5.94 20.87 0.60
N SER A 80 -5.20 20.66 1.69
CA SER A 80 -3.77 20.39 1.66
C SER A 80 -3.38 19.52 2.86
N ILE A 81 -2.30 18.79 2.69
CA ILE A 81 -1.77 17.82 3.66
C ILE A 81 -0.48 18.39 4.22
N LYS A 82 -0.39 18.40 5.55
CA LYS A 82 0.84 18.76 6.25
C LYS A 82 1.65 17.52 6.57
N ILE A 83 2.99 17.66 6.59
CA ILE A 83 3.91 16.55 6.80
C ILE A 83 3.69 15.86 8.16
N GLU A 84 3.37 16.60 9.22
CA GLU A 84 3.10 16.04 10.55
C GLU A 84 1.83 15.18 10.59
N GLU A 85 0.87 15.45 9.71
CA GLU A 85 -0.35 14.66 9.58
C GLU A 85 -0.11 13.44 8.69
N TRP A 86 0.67 13.61 7.63
CA TRP A 86 1.09 12.54 6.74
C TRP A 86 1.90 11.48 7.48
N LYS A 87 2.80 11.87 8.40
CA LYS A 87 3.56 10.95 9.27
C LYS A 87 2.69 10.07 10.19
N LYS A 88 1.38 10.35 10.29
CA LYS A 88 0.42 9.47 10.98
C LYS A 88 -0.13 8.34 10.09
N LEU A 89 0.10 8.40 8.78
CA LEU A 89 0.01 7.24 7.90
C LEU A 89 1.26 6.38 8.13
N ARG A 90 1.06 5.12 8.48
CA ARG A 90 2.14 4.21 8.89
C ARG A 90 2.42 3.12 7.87
N GLY A 91 1.54 2.98 6.88
CA GLY A 91 1.68 2.03 5.80
C GLY A 91 0.33 1.74 5.14
N CYS A 92 0.34 0.84 4.18
CA CYS A 92 -0.86 0.31 3.56
C CYS A 92 -0.71 -1.18 3.21
N VAL A 93 -1.82 -1.75 2.79
CA VAL A 93 -1.91 -3.07 2.19
C VAL A 93 -2.60 -2.91 0.86
N GLU A 94 -1.95 -3.41 -0.19
CA GLU A 94 -2.45 -3.51 -1.54
C GLU A 94 -2.62 -4.99 -1.88
N VAL A 95 -3.85 -5.40 -2.14
CA VAL A 95 -4.27 -6.77 -2.36
C VAL A 95 -4.66 -6.92 -3.83
N LYS A 96 -4.28 -8.04 -4.42
CA LYS A 96 -4.69 -8.44 -5.77
C LYS A 96 -5.54 -9.69 -5.71
N ASN A 97 -6.34 -9.91 -6.76
CA ASN A 97 -7.08 -11.16 -6.93
C ASN A 97 -6.17 -12.39 -6.73
N LEU A 98 -6.74 -13.50 -6.25
CA LEU A 98 -6.06 -14.79 -6.23
C LEU A 98 -5.43 -15.09 -7.60
N ASN A 99 -4.28 -15.76 -7.61
CA ASN A 99 -3.49 -16.09 -8.82
C ASN A 99 -3.06 -14.90 -9.70
N HIS A 100 -3.33 -13.65 -9.30
CA HIS A 100 -2.76 -12.49 -9.98
C HIS A 100 -1.25 -12.51 -9.81
N LEU A 101 -0.52 -12.35 -10.91
CA LEU A 101 0.95 -12.29 -10.85
C LEU A 101 1.36 -10.94 -10.25
N LEU A 102 2.07 -10.98 -9.12
CA LEU A 102 2.57 -9.77 -8.49
C LEU A 102 3.75 -9.20 -9.29
N ILE A 103 3.78 -7.88 -9.43
CA ILE A 103 4.90 -7.14 -10.02
C ILE A 103 6.19 -7.43 -9.24
N THR A 104 7.18 -8.05 -9.87
CA THR A 104 8.44 -8.48 -9.24
C THR A 104 9.37 -7.31 -8.86
N GLU A 105 10.32 -7.56 -7.95
CA GLU A 105 11.34 -6.56 -7.60
C GLU A 105 12.16 -6.12 -8.82
N GLU A 106 12.45 -7.04 -9.75
CA GLU A 106 13.18 -6.74 -10.99
C GLU A 106 12.40 -5.78 -11.89
N GLU A 107 11.09 -5.97 -12.02
CA GLU A 107 10.22 -5.06 -12.79
C GLU A 107 10.14 -3.67 -12.16
N ILE A 108 10.09 -3.58 -10.82
CA ILE A 108 10.12 -2.30 -10.10
C ILE A 108 11.46 -1.59 -10.34
N LYS A 109 12.59 -2.28 -10.13
CA LYS A 109 13.95 -1.73 -10.36
C LYS A 109 14.13 -1.25 -11.79
N SER A 110 13.69 -2.05 -12.76
CA SER A 110 13.70 -1.70 -14.18
C SER A 110 12.88 -0.45 -14.45
N THR A 111 11.69 -0.33 -13.86
CA THR A 111 10.81 0.83 -14.05
C THR A 111 11.43 2.11 -13.50
N ILE A 112 11.97 2.06 -12.28
CA ILE A 112 12.62 3.21 -11.64
C ILE A 112 13.87 3.63 -12.42
N SER A 113 14.66 2.67 -12.89
CA SER A 113 15.93 2.95 -13.59
C SER A 113 15.75 3.46 -15.02
N ASN A 114 14.66 3.10 -15.70
CA ASN A 114 14.41 3.49 -17.09
C ASN A 114 13.73 4.86 -17.24
N SER A 115 13.40 5.54 -16.13
CA SER A 115 12.87 6.91 -16.08
C SER A 115 11.82 7.21 -17.15
N PHE A 116 10.82 6.34 -17.30
CA PHE A 116 9.73 6.52 -18.26
C PHE A 116 9.06 7.89 -18.10
N GLU A 117 8.58 8.49 -19.19
CA GLU A 117 7.87 9.78 -19.12
C GLU A 117 6.54 9.68 -18.39
N HIS A 118 5.96 8.48 -18.31
CA HIS A 118 4.64 8.22 -17.77
C HIS A 118 4.61 6.84 -17.11
N ILE A 119 4.04 6.76 -15.91
CA ILE A 119 3.77 5.51 -15.20
C ILE A 119 2.27 5.41 -14.92
N THR A 120 1.66 4.28 -15.23
CA THR A 120 0.21 4.08 -15.08
C THR A 120 -0.10 2.65 -14.66
N GLY A 121 -1.37 2.37 -14.40
CA GLY A 121 -1.85 1.04 -14.02
C GLY A 121 -1.27 0.57 -12.69
N GLU A 122 -1.09 -0.74 -12.57
CA GLU A 122 -0.69 -1.40 -11.32
C GLU A 122 0.71 -0.98 -10.85
N MET A 123 1.65 -0.79 -11.77
CA MET A 123 3.01 -0.33 -11.42
C MET A 123 2.98 1.10 -10.86
N GLY A 124 2.22 2.00 -11.48
CA GLY A 124 2.04 3.35 -10.98
C GLY A 124 1.35 3.36 -9.62
N GLN A 125 0.38 2.47 -9.40
CA GLN A 125 -0.27 2.32 -8.11
C GLN A 125 0.73 1.87 -7.04
N LEU A 126 1.46 0.77 -7.26
CA LEU A 126 2.41 0.21 -6.29
C LEU A 126 3.54 1.19 -5.94
N ILE A 127 4.12 1.88 -6.92
CA ILE A 127 5.16 2.90 -6.66
C ILE A 127 4.57 4.11 -5.94
N GLY A 128 3.38 4.57 -6.33
CA GLY A 128 2.69 5.66 -5.66
C GLY A 128 2.37 5.32 -4.20
N ASP A 129 1.95 4.09 -3.92
CA ASP A 129 1.68 3.59 -2.58
C ASP A 129 2.97 3.47 -1.76
N LEU A 130 4.06 2.97 -2.34
CA LEU A 130 5.35 2.90 -1.67
C LEU A 130 5.87 4.29 -1.28
N LEU A 131 5.80 5.25 -2.20
CA LEU A 131 6.27 6.61 -1.94
C LEU A 131 5.39 7.36 -0.94
N TRP A 132 4.07 7.15 -0.98
CA TRP A 132 3.13 7.85 -0.10
C TRP A 132 2.97 7.19 1.26
N TYR A 133 2.85 5.87 1.33
CA TYR A 133 2.63 5.15 2.60
C TYR A 133 3.92 4.66 3.24
N LYS A 134 5.05 4.73 2.53
CA LYS A 134 6.40 4.27 2.92
C LYS A 134 6.53 2.77 3.16
N LYS A 135 5.48 2.08 3.59
CA LYS A 135 5.45 0.65 3.91
C LYS A 135 4.22 0.03 3.28
N VAL A 136 4.43 -0.99 2.45
CA VAL A 136 3.36 -1.61 1.67
C VAL A 136 3.48 -3.12 1.85
N ILE A 137 2.41 -3.75 2.35
CA ILE A 137 2.22 -5.17 2.12
C ILE A 137 1.54 -5.31 0.75
N TYR A 138 2.17 -6.06 -0.15
CA TYR A 138 1.65 -6.35 -1.49
C TYR A 138 1.43 -7.85 -1.61
N THR A 139 0.18 -8.26 -1.87
CA THR A 139 -0.20 -9.68 -1.81
C THR A 139 -1.33 -10.04 -2.75
N ASN A 140 -1.37 -11.30 -3.20
CA ASN A 140 -2.52 -11.89 -3.88
C ASN A 140 -3.23 -12.96 -3.02
N GLY A 141 -2.95 -13.02 -1.71
CA GLY A 141 -3.43 -14.05 -0.81
C GLY A 141 -2.67 -15.38 -0.86
N ILE A 142 -1.63 -15.52 -1.69
CA ILE A 142 -0.74 -16.70 -1.71
C ILE A 142 0.72 -16.24 -1.58
N GLU A 143 1.13 -15.32 -2.45
CA GLU A 143 2.40 -14.62 -2.36
C GLU A 143 2.23 -13.35 -1.51
N TRP A 144 3.21 -13.08 -0.67
CA TRP A 144 3.23 -11.94 0.24
C TRP A 144 4.59 -11.27 0.22
N ARG A 145 4.58 -9.96 -0.01
CA ARG A 145 5.77 -9.12 0.01
C ARG A 145 5.57 -7.91 0.88
N PHE A 146 6.67 -7.43 1.45
CA PHE A 146 6.73 -6.21 2.22
C PHE A 146 7.75 -5.27 1.60
N LEU A 147 7.27 -4.15 1.07
CA LEU A 147 8.10 -3.10 0.52
C LEU A 147 8.21 -1.95 1.53
N SER A 148 9.42 -1.45 1.73
CA SER A 148 9.66 -0.31 2.62
C SER A 148 10.62 0.70 2.01
N LEU A 149 10.22 1.96 1.99
CA LEU A 149 11.01 3.09 1.57
C LEU A 149 11.99 3.51 2.67
N ASP A 150 13.23 3.81 2.30
CA ASP A 150 14.22 4.36 3.24
C ASP A 150 13.77 5.75 3.74
N ASP A 151 13.87 5.99 5.04
CA ASP A 151 13.43 7.25 5.64
C ASP A 151 14.40 8.39 5.32
N LYS A 152 13.96 9.34 4.49
CA LYS A 152 14.73 10.54 4.11
C LYS A 152 13.81 11.76 4.05
N GLU A 153 14.11 12.76 4.87
CA GLU A 153 13.29 13.98 4.99
C GLU A 153 13.16 14.77 3.68
N GLU A 154 14.18 14.74 2.81
CA GLU A 154 14.12 15.37 1.49
C GLU A 154 13.08 14.73 0.57
N ILE A 155 12.99 13.40 0.58
CA ILE A 155 12.00 12.63 -0.17
C ILE A 155 10.60 12.97 0.38
N ASP A 156 10.44 12.94 1.69
CA ASP A 156 9.19 13.27 2.38
C ASP A 156 8.60 14.61 1.95
N ASN A 157 9.43 15.65 2.00
CA ASN A 157 9.00 17.00 1.62
C ASN A 157 8.58 17.06 0.14
N THR A 158 9.37 16.44 -0.75
CA THR A 158 9.09 16.38 -2.18
C THR A 158 7.76 15.67 -2.46
N ILE A 159 7.52 14.51 -1.83
CA ILE A 159 6.30 13.74 -2.02
C ILE A 159 5.07 14.52 -1.53
N VAL A 160 5.14 15.14 -0.34
CA VAL A 160 4.03 15.94 0.20
C VAL A 160 3.73 17.16 -0.69
N GLU A 161 4.76 17.82 -1.21
CA GLU A 161 4.59 18.94 -2.16
C GLU A 161 3.85 18.49 -3.42
N VAL A 162 4.27 17.38 -4.01
CA VAL A 162 3.68 16.85 -5.25
C VAL A 162 2.23 16.41 -5.04
N VAL A 163 1.92 15.78 -3.91
CA VAL A 163 0.52 15.42 -3.58
C VAL A 163 -0.33 16.67 -3.37
N ASN A 164 0.19 17.72 -2.72
CA ASN A 164 -0.56 18.98 -2.58
C ASN A 164 -0.81 19.65 -3.94
N LYS A 165 0.18 19.66 -4.83
CA LYS A 165 0.04 20.15 -6.20
C LYS A 165 -1.00 19.35 -6.99
N ARG A 166 -1.02 18.01 -6.82
CA ARG A 166 -2.05 17.13 -7.37
C ARG A 166 -3.43 17.52 -6.89
N ILE A 167 -3.59 17.73 -5.57
CA ILE A 167 -4.87 18.09 -4.96
C ILE A 167 -5.42 19.36 -5.60
N GLU A 168 -4.62 20.43 -5.63
CA GLU A 168 -4.98 21.71 -6.23
C GLU A 168 -5.32 21.59 -7.71
N THR A 169 -4.47 20.90 -8.49
CA THR A 169 -4.65 20.75 -9.94
C THR A 169 -5.95 20.03 -10.29
N GLU A 170 -6.22 18.92 -9.60
CA GLU A 170 -7.39 18.11 -9.87
C GLU A 170 -8.67 18.72 -9.24
N GLU A 171 -8.58 19.53 -8.17
CA GLU A 171 -9.72 20.35 -7.69
C GLU A 171 -10.17 21.36 -8.74
N ALA A 172 -9.24 21.88 -9.54
CA ALA A 172 -9.54 22.74 -10.69
C ALA A 172 -10.07 21.98 -11.92
N GLY A 173 -10.30 20.66 -11.82
CA GLY A 173 -10.82 19.82 -12.89
C GLY A 173 -9.79 19.35 -13.91
N ASN A 174 -8.49 19.51 -13.63
CA ASN A 174 -7.42 19.10 -14.54
C ASN A 174 -6.82 17.75 -14.16
N SER A 175 -6.34 16.97 -15.13
CA SER A 175 -5.57 15.76 -14.84
C SER A 175 -4.18 16.12 -14.32
N PHE A 176 -3.64 15.33 -13.38
CA PHE A 176 -2.29 15.51 -12.85
C PHE A 176 -1.44 14.25 -13.03
N ASP A 177 -0.26 14.42 -13.63
CA ASP A 177 0.74 13.36 -13.76
C ASP A 177 1.81 13.55 -12.69
N TRP A 178 1.64 12.84 -11.57
CA TRP A 178 2.55 12.95 -10.43
C TRP A 178 3.95 12.42 -10.76
N TRP A 179 4.07 11.40 -11.61
CA TRP A 179 5.35 10.79 -11.93
C TRP A 179 6.28 11.75 -12.65
N LYS A 180 5.75 12.56 -13.57
CA LYS A 180 6.56 13.62 -14.23
C LYS A 180 7.20 14.61 -13.26
N ASN A 181 6.62 14.78 -12.07
CA ASN A 181 7.14 15.71 -11.06
C ASN A 181 8.21 15.06 -10.16
N ILE A 182 8.36 13.72 -10.19
CA ILE A 182 9.29 12.98 -9.30
C ILE A 182 10.10 11.88 -9.99
N LYS A 183 10.04 11.74 -11.32
CA LYS A 183 10.75 10.68 -12.06
C LYS A 183 12.28 10.72 -11.92
N ASP A 184 12.83 11.89 -11.57
CA ASP A 184 14.26 12.11 -11.35
C ASP A 184 14.63 12.01 -9.85
N LEU A 185 13.65 11.76 -8.98
CA LEU A 185 13.87 11.59 -7.55
C LEU A 185 14.56 10.25 -7.30
N SER A 186 15.77 10.31 -6.74
CA SER A 186 16.51 9.12 -6.34
C SER A 186 16.06 8.66 -4.96
N PHE A 187 15.53 7.45 -4.87
CA PHE A 187 15.13 6.82 -3.63
C PHE A 187 15.52 5.36 -3.59
N ASN A 188 15.73 4.85 -2.39
CA ASN A 188 16.01 3.45 -2.13
C ASN A 188 14.81 2.84 -1.41
N TYR A 189 14.58 1.57 -1.66
CA TYR A 189 13.59 0.79 -0.96
C TYR A 189 14.11 -0.63 -0.76
N THR A 190 13.53 -1.32 0.22
CA THR A 190 13.73 -2.75 0.45
C THR A 190 12.48 -3.49 0.01
N ASP A 191 12.67 -4.65 -0.63
CA ASP A 191 11.60 -5.59 -0.99
C ASP A 191 11.87 -6.93 -0.31
N ILE A 192 11.02 -7.27 0.65
CA ILE A 192 11.14 -8.51 1.43
C ILE A 192 10.08 -9.49 0.96
N CYS A 193 10.54 -10.63 0.41
CA CYS A 193 9.68 -11.78 0.19
C CYS A 193 9.30 -12.42 1.52
N LEU A 194 8.08 -12.17 1.98
CA LEU A 194 7.53 -12.81 3.17
C LEU A 194 7.24 -14.28 2.88
N SER A 195 6.61 -14.57 1.74
CA SER A 195 6.38 -15.93 1.25
C SER A 195 6.01 -15.94 -0.24
N LYS A 196 6.43 -16.99 -0.96
CA LYS A 196 5.96 -17.25 -2.34
C LYS A 196 4.71 -18.13 -2.37
N ASP A 197 4.50 -18.91 -1.33
CA ASP A 197 3.29 -19.71 -1.10
C ASP A 197 3.08 -19.83 0.41
N CYS A 198 2.28 -18.93 0.97
CA CYS A 198 2.08 -18.83 2.41
C CYS A 198 1.44 -20.09 3.00
N ILE A 199 0.68 -20.86 2.22
CA ILE A 199 0.05 -22.10 2.67
C ILE A 199 1.12 -23.17 2.88
N GLN A 200 2.08 -23.29 1.97
CA GLN A 200 3.19 -24.26 2.12
C GLN A 200 4.20 -23.79 3.17
N GLU A 201 4.47 -22.49 3.23
CA GLU A 201 5.52 -21.88 4.05
C GLU A 201 5.00 -21.30 5.38
N TRP A 202 3.82 -21.74 5.83
CA TRP A 202 3.02 -21.06 6.86
C TRP A 202 3.78 -20.60 8.09
N ASP A 203 4.52 -21.48 8.77
CA ASP A 203 5.18 -21.11 10.04
C ASP A 203 6.24 -20.01 9.84
N GLU A 204 7.01 -20.10 8.76
CA GLU A 204 8.04 -19.10 8.43
C GLU A 204 7.39 -17.81 7.91
N PHE A 205 6.33 -17.92 7.12
CA PHE A 205 5.51 -16.78 6.68
C PHE A 205 4.99 -15.98 7.88
N VAL A 206 4.35 -16.67 8.82
CA VAL A 206 3.79 -16.07 10.04
C VAL A 206 4.87 -15.35 10.83
N LYS A 207 6.01 -16.01 11.05
CA LYS A 207 7.14 -15.41 11.75
C LYS A 207 7.57 -14.10 11.09
N LYS A 208 7.83 -14.11 9.78
CA LYS A 208 8.23 -12.91 9.02
C LYS A 208 7.18 -11.81 9.06
N VAL A 209 5.89 -12.14 8.93
CA VAL A 209 4.80 -11.16 9.05
C VAL A 209 4.80 -10.51 10.44
N THR A 210 4.94 -11.30 11.50
CA THR A 210 4.93 -10.77 12.87
C THR A 210 6.11 -9.87 13.21
N GLU A 211 7.20 -9.95 12.44
CA GLU A 211 8.38 -9.11 12.58
C GLU A 211 8.25 -7.76 11.85
N ILE A 212 7.18 -7.55 11.06
CA ILE A 212 6.94 -6.28 10.36
C ILE A 212 6.76 -5.13 11.37
N GLU A 213 7.50 -4.06 11.14
CA GLU A 213 7.36 -2.81 11.88
C GLU A 213 6.78 -1.70 10.99
N TRP A 214 5.57 -1.25 11.32
CA TRP A 214 4.87 -0.12 10.68
C TRP A 214 5.34 1.24 11.20
#